data_AF-A0A7X8WD95-F1
#
_entry.id   AF-A0A7X8WD95-F1
#
_cell.length_a   1.000
_cell.length_b   1.000
_cell.length_c   1.000
_cell.angle_alpha   90.00
_cell.angle_beta   90.00
_cell.angle_gamma   90.00
#
_symmetry.space_group_name_H-M   'P 1'
#
loop_
_entity.id
_entity.type
_entity.pdbx_description
1 polymer ?
#
loop_
_entity_poly.entity_id
_entity_poly.type
_entity_poly.pdbx_seq_one_letter_code
_entity_poly.pdbx_strand_id
1 'polypeptide(L)'
;MNIEKIKNYNQKMLAVFFTLGVIFLLGCIIAIVIDLLPSRNYRTKPQGLIAEDNVNLLNEENLRKQVISYEMPWLIDTLKSTYIIPVSIKTLKKPEEVAINEDLLGLMDASSSLIRMKKKGYYRHKQFNGEYANLIVYNPIEDRVLSLFNERIIIGNVEAYYFLDDILLIFYTALKDTNTDGVIDLSDLRNLNVYSLNAGDIRVIGNEENQVTGYSFIENSKSLLVEFELSQYKENQFEYAGAPKKIMKYDYNVQKLTDIIPDDIQKEMQKLVEGK
;
A
#
# COMPACT_ATOMS: atom_id res chain seq x y z
N MET A 1 64.11 19.76 -42.47
CA MET A 1 62.91 19.75 -41.61
C MET A 1 63.35 19.38 -40.21
N ASN A 2 63.13 20.24 -39.20
CA ASN A 2 63.76 20.06 -37.89
C ASN A 2 63.00 18.99 -37.07
N ILE A 3 63.55 17.78 -37.03
CA ILE A 3 62.96 16.58 -36.42
C ILE A 3 62.63 16.80 -34.93
N GLU A 4 63.43 17.61 -34.22
CA GLU A 4 63.19 17.93 -32.81
C GLU A 4 61.93 18.78 -32.61
N LYS A 5 61.62 19.69 -33.54
CA LYS A 5 60.38 20.48 -33.49
C LYS A 5 59.15 19.61 -33.67
N ILE A 6 59.24 18.60 -34.56
CA ILE A 6 58.14 17.63 -34.79
C ILE A 6 57.96 16.73 -33.57
N LYS A 7 59.06 16.26 -32.96
CA LYS A 7 59.02 15.44 -31.75
C LYS A 7 58.38 16.19 -30.57
N ASN A 8 58.77 17.45 -30.35
CA ASN A 8 58.17 18.29 -29.30
C ASN A 8 56.70 18.61 -29.57
N TYR A 9 56.31 18.81 -30.82
CA TYR A 9 54.90 19.02 -31.18
C TYR A 9 54.06 17.77 -30.92
N ASN A 10 54.53 16.60 -31.35
CA ASN A 10 53.85 15.33 -31.12
C ASN A 10 53.76 15.00 -29.63
N GLN A 11 54.79 15.30 -28.85
CA GLN A 11 54.77 15.09 -27.40
C GLN A 11 53.75 16.01 -26.69
N LYS A 12 53.64 17.27 -27.11
CA LYS A 12 52.61 18.20 -26.61
C LYS A 12 51.21 17.77 -27.03
N MET A 13 51.04 17.34 -28.28
CA MET A 13 49.76 16.84 -28.79
C MET A 13 49.32 15.58 -28.02
N LEU A 14 50.23 14.64 -27.78
CA LEU A 14 49.94 13.42 -27.02
C LEU A 14 49.54 13.73 -25.58
N ALA A 15 50.20 14.70 -24.94
CA ALA A 15 49.86 15.16 -23.60
C ALA A 15 48.46 15.80 -23.54
N VAL A 16 48.06 16.57 -24.55
CA VAL A 16 46.70 17.14 -24.67
C VAL A 16 45.66 16.04 -24.84
N PHE A 17 45.92 15.03 -25.68
CA PHE A 17 45.00 13.90 -25.83
C PHE A 17 44.88 13.04 -24.56
N PHE A 18 45.99 12.81 -23.86
CA PHE A 18 45.97 12.10 -22.58
C PHE A 18 45.18 12.86 -21.51
N THR A 19 45.38 14.17 -21.40
CA THR A 19 44.66 15.00 -20.41
C THR A 19 43.16 15.05 -20.70
N LEU A 20 42.76 15.19 -21.97
CA LEU A 20 41.35 15.10 -22.39
C LEU A 20 40.76 13.71 -22.10
N GLY A 21 41.51 12.64 -22.37
CA GLY A 21 41.12 11.27 -22.07
C GLY A 21 40.87 11.05 -20.57
N VAL A 22 41.75 11.57 -19.70
CA VAL A 22 41.60 11.46 -18.24
C VAL A 22 40.38 12.24 -17.74
N ILE A 23 40.12 13.44 -18.26
CA ILE A 23 38.93 14.23 -17.90
C ILE A 23 37.64 13.49 -18.30
N PHE A 24 37.62 12.90 -19.50
CA PHE A 24 36.49 12.10 -19.97
C PHE A 24 36.24 10.88 -19.07
N LEU A 25 37.31 10.17 -18.70
CA LEU A 25 37.22 8.98 -17.85
C LEU A 25 36.71 9.32 -16.44
N LEU A 26 37.16 10.45 -15.86
CA LEU A 26 36.62 11.00 -14.61
C LEU A 26 35.13 11.34 -14.72
N GLY A 27 34.69 11.93 -15.84
CA GLY A 27 33.28 12.20 -16.11
C GLY A 27 32.42 10.91 -16.14
N CYS A 28 32.91 9.86 -16.80
CA CYS A 28 32.23 8.56 -16.84
C CYS A 28 32.13 7.92 -15.45
N ILE A 29 33.20 7.99 -14.65
CA ILE A 29 33.19 7.46 -13.27
C ILE A 29 32.16 8.21 -12.41
N ILE A 30 32.09 9.54 -12.52
CA ILE A 30 31.10 10.35 -11.79
C ILE A 30 29.68 9.97 -12.22
N ALA A 31 29.42 9.78 -13.52
CA ALA A 31 28.12 9.36 -14.02
C ALA A 31 27.70 7.99 -13.48
N ILE A 32 28.62 7.01 -13.46
CA ILE A 32 28.39 5.67 -12.90
C ILE A 32 28.13 5.75 -11.39
N VAL A 33 28.85 6.61 -10.65
CA VAL A 33 28.61 6.82 -9.21
C VAL A 33 27.25 7.44 -8.95
N ILE A 34 26.80 8.39 -9.79
CA ILE A 34 25.45 8.97 -9.69
C ILE A 34 24.37 7.92 -9.95
N ASP A 35 24.60 6.98 -10.88
CA ASP A 35 23.66 5.89 -11.20
C ASP A 35 23.66 4.76 -10.14
N LEU A 36 24.79 4.54 -9.48
CA LEU A 36 24.96 3.58 -8.38
C LEU A 36 24.47 4.11 -7.03
N LEU A 37 24.43 5.44 -6.84
CA LEU A 37 23.68 6.02 -5.74
C LEU A 37 22.22 5.59 -5.96
N PRO A 38 21.59 4.90 -4.99
CA PRO A 38 20.20 4.53 -5.14
C PRO A 38 19.46 5.82 -5.44
N SER A 39 18.88 5.90 -6.64
CA SER A 39 17.92 6.94 -6.96
C SER A 39 17.01 6.98 -5.76
N ARG A 40 17.09 8.07 -4.98
CA ARG A 40 16.05 8.40 -4.02
C ARG A 40 14.85 8.67 -4.91
N ASN A 41 14.21 7.57 -5.28
CA ASN A 41 12.82 7.56 -5.65
C ASN A 41 12.19 8.28 -4.48
N TYR A 42 11.88 9.55 -4.68
CA TYR A 42 10.79 10.21 -3.99
C TYR A 42 9.50 9.51 -4.46
N ARG A 43 9.41 8.19 -4.28
CA ARG A 43 8.17 7.60 -3.85
C ARG A 43 7.95 8.29 -2.52
N THR A 44 7.12 9.31 -2.55
CA THR A 44 6.36 9.73 -1.38
C THR A 44 5.98 8.44 -0.68
N LYS A 45 6.67 8.11 0.42
CA LYS A 45 6.27 6.99 1.26
C LYS A 45 4.77 7.21 1.50
N PRO A 46 3.92 6.20 1.29
CA PRO A 46 2.57 6.25 1.83
C PRO A 46 2.67 6.75 3.28
N GLN A 47 1.97 7.83 3.59
CA GLN A 47 2.02 8.39 4.94
C GLN A 47 1.03 7.59 5.78
N GLY A 48 1.54 6.51 6.37
CA GLY A 48 0.84 5.79 7.42
C GLY A 48 0.50 6.72 8.59
N LEU A 49 -0.30 6.20 9.51
CA LEU A 49 -0.74 6.90 10.70
C LEU A 49 0.40 6.89 11.75
N ILE A 50 0.68 8.00 12.42
CA ILE A 50 1.70 8.02 13.51
C ILE A 50 1.30 7.02 14.62
N ALA A 51 2.17 6.21 15.21
CA ALA A 51 1.75 5.28 16.28
C ALA A 51 1.03 5.97 17.47
N GLU A 52 0.12 5.26 18.14
CA GLU A 52 -0.71 5.82 19.24
C GLU A 52 0.13 6.55 20.30
N ASP A 53 1.25 5.97 20.73
CA ASP A 53 2.10 6.54 21.78
C ASP A 53 2.61 7.94 21.40
N ASN A 54 3.02 8.11 20.15
CA ASN A 54 3.48 9.39 19.63
C ASN A 54 2.34 10.40 19.45
N VAL A 55 1.12 9.93 19.12
CA VAL A 55 -0.08 10.78 19.04
C VAL A 55 -0.50 11.26 20.42
N ASN A 56 -0.42 10.41 21.45
CA ASN A 56 -0.75 10.77 22.82
C ASN A 56 0.16 11.89 23.33
N LEU A 57 1.47 11.81 23.09
CA LEU A 57 2.43 12.87 23.41
C LEU A 57 2.09 14.20 22.71
N LEU A 58 1.73 14.14 21.43
CA LEU A 58 1.33 15.34 20.68
C LEU A 58 0.04 15.95 21.24
N ASN A 59 -0.94 15.12 21.60
CA ASN A 59 -2.20 15.56 22.17
C ASN A 59 -2.02 16.20 23.57
N GLU A 60 -1.11 15.66 24.39
CA GLU A 60 -0.75 16.27 25.69
C GLU A 60 -0.18 17.69 25.53
N GLU A 61 0.56 17.93 24.46
CA GLU A 61 1.11 19.25 24.11
C GLU A 61 0.13 20.13 23.30
N ASN A 62 -1.11 19.68 23.05
CA ASN A 62 -2.09 20.31 22.14
C ASN A 62 -1.55 20.56 20.71
N LEU A 63 -0.67 19.68 20.24
CA LEU A 63 -0.08 19.74 18.92
C LEU A 63 -0.71 18.70 18.00
N ARG A 64 -0.81 19.03 16.70
CA ARG A 64 -1.09 18.06 15.64
C ARG A 64 0.06 18.01 14.64
N LYS A 65 0.34 16.82 14.14
CA LYS A 65 1.36 16.58 13.09
C LYS A 65 0.76 16.01 11.81
N GLN A 66 -0.45 15.46 11.86
CA GLN A 66 -1.16 14.92 10.71
C GLN A 66 -2.48 15.63 10.52
N VAL A 67 -2.84 15.88 9.27
CA VAL A 67 -4.12 16.45 8.84
C VAL A 67 -4.71 15.57 7.76
N ILE A 68 -6.04 15.56 7.66
CA ILE A 68 -6.74 14.85 6.60
C ILE A 68 -6.72 15.66 5.29
N SER A 69 -6.81 14.97 4.17
CA SER A 69 -7.02 15.51 2.83
C SER A 69 -8.05 14.63 2.13
N TYR A 70 -8.81 15.18 1.19
CA TYR A 70 -9.73 14.36 0.39
C TYR A 70 -9.10 14.05 -0.95
N GLU A 71 -9.24 12.83 -1.45
CA GLU A 71 -8.91 12.53 -2.85
C GLU A 71 -10.11 12.75 -3.76
N MET A 72 -9.84 12.79 -5.06
CA MET A 72 -10.89 12.86 -6.08
C MET A 72 -11.88 11.69 -5.90
N PRO A 73 -13.21 11.97 -5.80
CA PRO A 73 -14.22 10.93 -5.64
C PRO A 73 -14.21 9.90 -6.77
N TRP A 74 -14.30 8.63 -6.41
CA TRP A 74 -14.42 7.52 -7.35
C TRP A 74 -15.88 7.19 -7.59
N LEU A 75 -16.35 7.32 -8.83
CA LEU A 75 -17.68 6.83 -9.21
C LEU A 75 -17.68 5.29 -9.21
N ILE A 76 -18.41 4.71 -8.25
CA ILE A 76 -18.53 3.26 -8.08
C ILE A 76 -19.83 2.74 -8.65
N ASP A 77 -20.98 3.34 -8.38
CA ASP A 77 -22.27 2.94 -8.96
C ASP A 77 -22.79 4.05 -9.89
N THR A 78 -22.91 3.78 -11.18
CA THR A 78 -23.42 4.74 -12.16
C THR A 78 -24.93 4.93 -12.10
N LEU A 79 -25.69 3.92 -11.66
CA LEU A 79 -27.16 3.98 -11.62
C LEU A 79 -27.62 4.77 -10.39
N LYS A 80 -27.02 4.51 -9.24
CA LYS A 80 -27.29 5.24 -7.98
C LYS A 80 -26.44 6.49 -7.82
N SER A 81 -25.48 6.72 -8.74
CA SER A 81 -24.48 7.79 -8.62
C SER A 81 -23.72 7.72 -7.28
N THR A 82 -23.38 6.51 -6.81
CA THR A 82 -22.64 6.32 -5.57
C THR A 82 -21.15 6.53 -5.80
N TYR A 83 -20.57 7.43 -5.02
CA TYR A 83 -19.15 7.75 -5.01
C TYR A 83 -18.48 7.24 -3.74
N ILE A 84 -17.20 6.90 -3.87
CA ILE A 84 -16.29 6.70 -2.74
C ILE A 84 -15.31 7.86 -2.72
N ILE A 85 -15.24 8.58 -1.60
CA ILE A 85 -14.32 9.69 -1.38
C ILE A 85 -13.24 9.20 -0.42
N PRO A 86 -12.01 8.97 -0.91
CA PRO A 86 -10.91 8.54 -0.04
C PRO A 86 -10.43 9.69 0.83
N VAL A 87 -10.15 9.40 2.09
CA VAL A 87 -9.59 10.35 3.04
C VAL A 87 -8.12 10.03 3.23
N SER A 88 -7.24 10.81 2.60
CA SER A 88 -5.79 10.65 2.72
C SER A 88 -5.22 11.45 3.88
N ILE A 89 -3.97 11.17 4.24
CA ILE A 89 -3.26 11.79 5.36
C ILE A 89 -2.12 12.65 4.81
N LYS A 90 -1.94 13.83 5.39
CA LYS A 90 -0.77 14.68 5.17
C LYS A 90 -0.07 14.96 6.49
N THR A 91 1.22 14.67 6.54
CA THR A 91 2.10 14.92 7.69
C THR A 91 2.79 16.27 7.52
N LEU A 92 2.61 17.14 8.50
CA LEU A 92 3.23 18.46 8.58
C LEU A 92 4.74 18.33 8.82
N LYS A 93 5.52 19.27 8.25
CA LYS A 93 6.98 19.33 8.46
C LYS A 93 7.34 19.62 9.92
N LYS A 94 6.49 20.35 10.62
CA LYS A 94 6.58 20.68 12.05
C LYS A 94 5.19 20.51 12.66
N PRO A 95 5.07 20.01 13.89
CA PRO A 95 3.80 20.04 14.60
C PRO A 95 3.27 21.47 14.72
N GLU A 96 1.95 21.62 14.69
CA GLU A 96 1.27 22.91 14.87
C GLU A 96 0.27 22.82 16.03
N GLU A 97 0.08 23.93 16.73
CA GLU A 97 -0.90 24.03 17.80
C GLU A 97 -2.32 23.87 17.26
N VAL A 98 -3.12 23.06 17.93
CA VAL A 98 -4.55 22.94 17.64
C VAL A 98 -5.24 24.11 18.31
N ALA A 99 -5.55 25.14 17.54
CA ALA A 99 -6.33 26.28 18.04
C ALA A 99 -7.71 25.81 18.52
N ILE A 100 -8.10 26.22 19.72
CA ILE A 100 -9.34 25.82 20.42
C ILE A 100 -10.62 26.31 19.69
N ASN A 101 -10.49 27.15 18.67
CA ASN A 101 -11.60 27.64 17.86
C ASN A 101 -11.61 26.94 16.48
N GLU A 102 -12.62 26.09 16.28
CA GLU A 102 -12.81 25.07 15.24
C GLU A 102 -12.86 25.50 13.76
N ASP A 103 -12.42 26.70 13.38
CA ASP A 103 -12.56 27.19 11.99
C ASP A 103 -11.33 26.95 11.09
N LEU A 104 -10.28 26.29 11.59
CA LEU A 104 -9.03 26.06 10.84
C LEU A 104 -9.00 24.70 10.10
N LEU A 105 -10.10 24.33 9.44
CA LEU A 105 -10.12 23.33 8.36
C LEU A 105 -10.05 24.00 6.97
N GLY A 106 -9.59 25.26 6.93
CA GLY A 106 -9.48 26.06 5.73
C GLY A 106 -8.48 25.48 4.73
N LEU A 107 -9.03 24.98 3.61
CA LEU A 107 -8.36 24.51 2.40
C LEU A 107 -7.71 23.13 2.51
N MET A 108 -8.57 22.11 2.44
CA MET A 108 -8.17 20.73 2.17
C MET A 108 -7.86 20.57 0.68
N ASP A 109 -6.67 20.06 0.37
CA ASP A 109 -6.19 19.86 -0.99
C ASP A 109 -6.72 18.53 -1.57
N ALA A 110 -6.98 18.49 -2.88
CA ALA A 110 -7.49 17.32 -3.58
C ALA A 110 -6.45 16.77 -4.55
N SER A 111 -5.99 15.54 -4.30
CA SER A 111 -5.05 14.83 -5.18
C SER A 111 -5.75 13.76 -6.01
N SER A 112 -5.21 13.49 -7.21
CA SER A 112 -5.70 12.44 -8.11
C SER A 112 -4.86 11.16 -8.00
N SER A 113 -5.47 10.04 -7.65
CA SER A 113 -4.87 8.70 -7.74
C SER A 113 -5.02 8.09 -9.14
N LEU A 114 -4.04 7.30 -9.57
CA LEU A 114 -4.06 6.60 -10.86
C LEU A 114 -5.00 5.39 -10.81
N ILE A 115 -6.00 5.35 -11.70
CA ILE A 115 -6.97 4.25 -11.82
C ILE A 115 -6.47 3.23 -12.85
N ARG A 116 -6.42 1.95 -12.48
CA ARG A 116 -6.11 0.85 -13.42
C ARG A 116 -7.33 -0.04 -13.63
N MET A 117 -7.72 -0.22 -14.89
CA MET A 117 -8.81 -1.11 -15.29
C MET A 117 -8.28 -2.40 -15.90
N LYS A 118 -8.78 -3.55 -15.45
CA LYS A 118 -8.52 -4.87 -16.06
C LYS A 118 -9.80 -5.72 -16.03
N LYS A 119 -10.02 -6.55 -17.06
CA LYS A 119 -11.09 -7.55 -17.11
C LYS A 119 -10.49 -8.93 -16.81
N LYS A 120 -11.05 -9.67 -15.84
CA LYS A 120 -10.69 -11.08 -15.57
C LYS A 120 -11.93 -11.82 -15.06
N GLY A 121 -12.35 -12.88 -15.76
CA GLY A 121 -13.44 -13.77 -15.30
C GLY A 121 -14.85 -13.14 -15.25
N TYR A 122 -15.62 -13.51 -14.21
CA TYR A 122 -17.06 -13.24 -14.03
C TYR A 122 -17.42 -11.81 -13.58
N TYR A 123 -16.45 -10.97 -13.24
CA TYR A 123 -16.68 -9.61 -12.73
C TYR A 123 -15.81 -8.57 -13.46
N ARG A 124 -16.22 -7.31 -13.34
CA ARG A 124 -15.36 -6.16 -13.67
C ARG A 124 -14.62 -5.73 -12.40
N HIS A 125 -13.40 -5.26 -12.56
CA HIS A 125 -12.53 -4.84 -11.45
C HIS A 125 -11.93 -3.45 -11.70
N LYS A 126 -11.92 -2.61 -10.68
CA LYS A 126 -11.18 -1.33 -10.61
C LYS A 126 -10.29 -1.34 -9.37
N GLN A 127 -9.03 -0.96 -9.52
CA GLN A 127 -8.09 -0.82 -8.41
C GLN A 127 -7.69 0.63 -8.21
N PHE A 128 -7.62 1.02 -6.94
CA PHE A 128 -7.23 2.33 -6.48
C PHE A 128 -6.02 2.22 -5.57
N ASN A 129 -4.93 2.91 -5.94
CA ASN A 129 -3.68 2.87 -5.20
C ASN A 129 -3.63 4.04 -4.21
N GLY A 130 -3.25 3.74 -2.97
CA GLY A 130 -3.09 4.74 -1.92
C GLY A 130 -3.28 4.12 -0.54
N GLU A 131 -2.91 4.90 0.48
CA GLU A 131 -3.22 4.63 1.88
C GLU A 131 -4.12 5.75 2.41
N TYR A 132 -5.21 5.36 3.06
CA TYR A 132 -6.28 6.25 3.45
C TYR A 132 -6.61 6.05 4.92
N ALA A 133 -6.87 7.13 5.64
CA ALA A 133 -7.40 7.09 7.01
C ALA A 133 -8.87 6.64 7.06
N ASN A 134 -9.59 6.81 5.95
CA ASN A 134 -11.00 6.47 5.86
C ASN A 134 -11.46 6.42 4.40
N LEU A 135 -12.66 5.87 4.19
CA LEU A 135 -13.40 5.98 2.94
C LEU A 135 -14.80 6.52 3.26
N ILE A 136 -15.27 7.51 2.51
CA ILE A 136 -16.61 8.07 2.65
C ILE A 136 -17.46 7.59 1.47
N VAL A 137 -18.61 6.99 1.76
CA VAL A 137 -19.65 6.66 0.79
C VAL A 137 -20.55 7.87 0.64
N TYR A 138 -20.63 8.41 -0.58
CA TYR A 138 -21.49 9.54 -0.90
C TYR A 138 -22.50 9.14 -1.97
N ASN A 139 -23.78 9.28 -1.66
CA ASN A 139 -24.88 9.14 -2.60
C ASN A 139 -25.62 10.49 -2.71
N PRO A 140 -25.45 11.24 -3.82
CA PRO A 140 -26.08 12.53 -4.02
C PRO A 140 -27.58 12.43 -4.29
N ILE A 141 -28.08 11.28 -4.76
CA ILE A 141 -29.51 11.08 -5.04
C ILE A 141 -30.29 10.94 -3.73
N GLU A 142 -29.70 10.24 -2.76
CA GLU A 142 -30.27 10.01 -1.42
C GLU A 142 -29.84 11.07 -0.39
N ASP A 143 -28.99 12.03 -0.78
CA ASP A 143 -28.31 12.98 0.12
C ASP A 143 -27.64 12.30 1.32
N ARG A 144 -27.01 11.15 1.06
CA ARG A 144 -26.40 10.31 2.10
C ARG A 144 -24.89 10.40 2.05
N VAL A 145 -24.29 10.75 3.19
CA VAL A 145 -22.84 10.72 3.43
C VAL A 145 -22.57 9.77 4.60
N LEU A 146 -21.74 8.76 4.38
CA LEU A 146 -21.39 7.77 5.41
C LEU A 146 -19.87 7.54 5.42
N SER A 147 -19.21 7.78 6.54
CA SER A 147 -17.85 7.30 6.77
C SER A 147 -17.88 5.80 7.07
N LEU A 148 -16.97 5.03 6.46
CA LEU A 148 -16.91 3.58 6.64
C LEU A 148 -16.37 3.16 8.01
N PHE A 149 -15.49 3.97 8.61
CA PHE A 149 -14.85 3.66 9.89
C PHE A 149 -14.98 4.81 10.87
N ASN A 150 -15.21 4.49 12.14
CA ASN A 150 -15.16 5.43 13.27
C ASN A 150 -13.90 5.23 14.14
N GLU A 151 -13.01 4.33 13.72
CA GLU A 151 -11.77 3.98 14.40
C GLU A 151 -10.55 4.48 13.61
N ARG A 152 -9.41 4.54 14.30
CA ARG A 152 -8.14 4.95 13.74
C ARG A 152 -7.52 3.79 12.97
N ILE A 153 -7.58 3.86 11.64
CA ILE A 153 -7.26 2.74 10.76
C ILE A 153 -6.58 3.24 9.49
N ILE A 154 -5.62 2.47 8.98
CA ILE A 154 -5.08 2.67 7.64
C ILE A 154 -5.77 1.71 6.69
N ILE A 155 -6.21 2.21 5.54
CA ILE A 155 -6.88 1.46 4.48
C ILE A 155 -5.99 1.52 3.25
N GLY A 156 -5.79 0.41 2.56
CA GLY A 156 -5.17 0.49 1.24
C GLY A 156 -5.45 -0.69 0.33
N ASN A 157 -4.93 -0.58 -0.89
CA ASN A 157 -5.26 -1.43 -2.03
C ASN A 157 -6.78 -1.62 -2.20
N VAL A 158 -7.50 -0.51 -2.30
CA VAL A 158 -8.96 -0.56 -2.47
C VAL A 158 -9.29 -1.04 -3.87
N GLU A 159 -10.13 -2.06 -3.96
CA GLU A 159 -10.55 -2.69 -5.19
C GLU A 159 -12.06 -2.83 -5.25
N ALA A 160 -12.68 -2.39 -6.34
CA ALA A 160 -14.12 -2.51 -6.56
C ALA A 160 -14.44 -3.65 -7.53
N TYR A 161 -15.27 -4.58 -7.08
CA TYR A 161 -15.73 -5.77 -7.80
C TYR A 161 -17.22 -5.67 -8.08
N TYR A 162 -17.59 -5.77 -9.35
CA TYR A 162 -18.96 -5.58 -9.82
C TYR A 162 -19.62 -6.93 -10.08
N PHE A 163 -20.54 -7.32 -9.20
CA PHE A 163 -21.40 -8.48 -9.35
C PHE A 163 -22.77 -8.05 -9.90
N LEU A 164 -23.60 -9.00 -10.33
CA LEU A 164 -24.92 -8.70 -10.90
C LEU A 164 -25.88 -8.06 -9.88
N ASP A 165 -25.77 -8.45 -8.62
CA ASP A 165 -26.67 -8.08 -7.53
C ASP A 165 -26.02 -7.14 -6.49
N ASP A 166 -24.73 -6.84 -6.62
CA ASP A 166 -23.97 -6.04 -5.64
C ASP A 166 -22.66 -5.49 -6.22
N ILE A 167 -22.12 -4.47 -5.56
CA ILE A 167 -20.76 -4.00 -5.77
C ILE A 167 -20.01 -4.18 -4.45
N LEU A 168 -18.92 -4.95 -4.49
CA LEU A 168 -18.07 -5.17 -3.33
C LEU A 168 -16.84 -4.29 -3.40
N LEU A 169 -16.52 -3.58 -2.33
CA LEU A 169 -15.19 -3.01 -2.13
C LEU A 169 -14.38 -3.98 -1.28
N ILE A 170 -13.21 -4.34 -1.77
CA ILE A 170 -12.24 -5.19 -1.09
C ILE A 170 -11.00 -4.35 -0.81
N PHE A 171 -10.54 -4.33 0.43
CA PHE A 171 -9.38 -3.53 0.82
C PHE A 171 -8.71 -4.10 2.06
N TYR A 172 -7.42 -3.80 2.24
CA TYR A 172 -6.70 -4.17 3.45
C TYR A 172 -6.82 -3.06 4.49
N THR A 173 -6.77 -3.46 5.75
CA THR A 173 -6.67 -2.52 6.87
C THR A 173 -5.62 -2.91 7.88
N ALA A 174 -4.95 -1.93 8.46
CA ALA A 174 -4.10 -2.10 9.64
C ALA A 174 -4.54 -1.11 10.74
N LEU A 175 -4.57 -1.58 11.99
CA LEU A 175 -5.10 -0.82 13.13
C LEU A 175 -4.02 -0.46 14.16
N LYS A 176 -2.86 -1.12 14.12
CA LYS A 176 -1.82 -1.01 15.16
C LYS A 176 -0.44 -1.08 14.52
N ASP A 177 0.50 -0.40 15.13
CA ASP A 177 1.93 -0.49 14.83
C ASP A 177 2.46 -1.79 15.46
N THR A 178 2.38 -2.86 14.69
CA THR A 178 2.79 -4.22 15.08
C THR A 178 4.26 -4.49 14.82
N ASN A 179 4.88 -3.76 13.90
CA ASN A 179 6.31 -3.86 13.62
C ASN A 179 7.16 -2.93 14.50
N THR A 180 6.52 -2.05 15.28
CA THR A 180 7.10 -1.09 16.23
C THR A 180 8.01 -0.05 15.58
N ASP A 181 7.70 0.37 14.34
CA ASP A 181 8.49 1.37 13.61
C ASP A 181 8.02 2.82 13.84
N GLY A 182 6.96 3.00 14.63
CA GLY A 182 6.37 4.29 14.97
C GLY A 182 5.30 4.77 13.99
N VAL A 183 4.94 3.95 13.00
CA VAL A 183 3.93 4.21 11.96
C VAL A 183 3.00 3.01 11.84
N ILE A 184 1.72 3.26 11.65
CA ILE A 184 0.71 2.26 11.29
C ILE A 184 0.53 2.32 9.77
N ASP A 185 0.98 1.30 9.06
CA ASP A 185 0.85 1.19 7.60
C ASP A 185 0.51 -0.25 7.16
N LEU A 186 0.44 -0.51 5.85
CA LEU A 186 0.08 -1.85 5.34
C LEU A 186 1.19 -2.92 5.49
N SER A 187 2.33 -2.56 6.08
CA SER A 187 3.38 -3.48 6.51
C SER A 187 3.05 -4.13 7.86
N ASP A 188 2.13 -3.54 8.63
CA ASP A 188 1.62 -4.10 9.87
C ASP A 188 0.69 -5.30 9.66
N LEU A 189 0.33 -5.96 10.77
CA LEU A 189 -0.69 -6.99 10.81
C LEU A 189 -1.99 -6.43 10.22
N ARG A 190 -2.28 -6.86 8.99
CA ARG A 190 -3.41 -6.40 8.19
C ARG A 190 -4.47 -7.46 8.03
N ASN A 191 -5.71 -7.00 8.05
CA ASN A 191 -6.90 -7.77 7.73
C ASN A 191 -7.39 -7.44 6.33
N LEU A 192 -8.18 -8.33 5.75
CA LEU A 192 -8.92 -8.09 4.51
C LEU A 192 -10.35 -7.70 4.85
N ASN A 193 -10.89 -6.69 4.20
CA ASN A 193 -12.25 -6.21 4.44
C ASN A 193 -13.07 -6.33 3.17
N VAL A 194 -14.34 -6.67 3.35
CA VAL A 194 -15.33 -6.75 2.28
C VAL A 194 -16.51 -5.86 2.64
N TYR A 195 -16.63 -4.73 1.96
CA TYR A 195 -17.78 -3.83 2.08
C TYR A 195 -18.78 -4.09 0.96
N SER A 196 -20.04 -4.36 1.31
CA SER A 196 -21.14 -4.47 0.36
C SER A 196 -21.82 -3.12 0.18
N LEU A 197 -21.89 -2.60 -1.05
CA LEU A 197 -22.66 -1.38 -1.32
C LEU A 197 -24.16 -1.62 -1.16
N ASN A 198 -24.66 -2.82 -1.44
CA ASN A 198 -26.08 -3.13 -1.32
C ASN A 198 -26.52 -3.30 0.14
N ALA A 199 -25.77 -4.08 0.94
CA ALA A 199 -26.09 -4.31 2.35
C ALA A 199 -25.61 -3.17 3.26
N GLY A 200 -24.60 -2.39 2.84
CA GLY A 200 -24.06 -1.27 3.60
C GLY A 200 -23.24 -1.70 4.81
N ASP A 201 -22.76 -2.96 4.87
CA ASP A 201 -21.99 -3.52 5.97
C ASP A 201 -20.55 -3.88 5.54
N ILE A 202 -19.63 -3.84 6.51
CA ILE A 202 -18.23 -4.24 6.36
C ILE A 202 -18.04 -5.59 7.05
N ARG A 203 -17.41 -6.54 6.35
CA ARG A 203 -17.00 -7.82 6.90
C ARG A 203 -15.48 -7.86 6.99
N VAL A 204 -14.97 -8.02 8.20
CA VAL A 204 -13.53 -8.17 8.46
C VAL A 204 -13.16 -9.65 8.34
N ILE A 205 -12.15 -9.93 7.53
CA ILE A 205 -11.59 -11.25 7.29
C ILE A 205 -10.14 -11.23 7.74
N GLY A 206 -9.89 -11.93 8.84
CA GLY A 206 -8.57 -12.07 9.44
C GLY A 206 -8.58 -13.25 10.40
N ASN A 207 -7.40 -13.58 10.90
CA ASN A 207 -7.27 -14.34 12.13
C ASN A 207 -6.33 -13.54 13.05
N GLU A 208 -6.47 -13.68 14.36
CA GLU A 208 -5.79 -12.80 15.33
C GLU A 208 -4.25 -12.88 15.27
N GLU A 209 -3.71 -13.92 14.62
CA GLU A 209 -2.29 -14.27 14.66
C GLU A 209 -1.56 -14.01 13.33
N ASN A 210 -2.22 -14.12 12.19
CA ASN A 210 -1.59 -14.21 10.87
C ASN A 210 -2.03 -13.07 9.96
N GLN A 211 -1.07 -12.55 9.21
CA GLN A 211 -1.29 -11.43 8.31
C GLN A 211 -1.94 -11.90 7.01
N VAL A 212 -2.98 -11.21 6.52
CA VAL A 212 -3.51 -11.51 5.19
C VAL A 212 -2.56 -10.95 4.14
N THR A 213 -2.08 -11.79 3.22
CA THR A 213 -1.15 -11.38 2.14
C THR A 213 -1.76 -11.36 0.76
N GLY A 214 -2.88 -12.04 0.57
CA GLY A 214 -3.53 -12.12 -0.73
C GLY A 214 -4.94 -12.68 -0.65
N TYR A 215 -5.68 -12.52 -1.74
CA TYR A 215 -6.96 -13.17 -1.91
C TYR A 215 -7.29 -13.40 -3.38
N SER A 216 -8.26 -14.26 -3.63
CA SER A 216 -8.91 -14.42 -4.92
C SER A 216 -10.37 -14.85 -4.74
N PHE A 217 -11.26 -14.41 -5.63
CA PHE A 217 -12.62 -14.94 -5.66
C PHE A 217 -12.62 -16.39 -6.15
N ILE A 218 -13.42 -17.23 -5.49
CA ILE A 218 -13.83 -18.51 -6.05
C ILE A 218 -14.69 -18.22 -7.28
N GLU A 219 -14.46 -18.98 -8.35
CA GLU A 219 -15.13 -18.75 -9.62
C GLU A 219 -16.66 -18.78 -9.46
N ASN A 220 -17.34 -17.81 -10.08
CA ASN A 220 -18.79 -17.63 -10.02
C ASN A 220 -19.35 -17.49 -8.58
N SER A 221 -18.58 -16.96 -7.64
CA SER A 221 -18.98 -16.78 -6.25
C SER A 221 -18.45 -15.47 -5.65
N LYS A 222 -19.11 -14.98 -4.59
CA LYS A 222 -18.60 -13.91 -3.72
C LYS A 222 -17.67 -14.44 -2.61
N SER A 223 -17.56 -15.77 -2.47
CA SER A 223 -16.63 -16.41 -1.54
C SER A 223 -15.18 -16.28 -2.02
N LEU A 224 -14.25 -16.25 -1.07
CA LEU A 224 -12.84 -15.96 -1.32
C LEU A 224 -11.95 -17.14 -0.93
N LEU A 225 -10.86 -17.33 -1.65
CA LEU A 225 -9.65 -17.96 -1.15
C LEU A 225 -8.75 -16.85 -0.61
N VAL A 226 -8.35 -16.96 0.64
CA VAL A 226 -7.59 -15.95 1.38
C VAL A 226 -6.26 -16.55 1.80
N GLU A 227 -5.18 -15.86 1.47
CA GLU A 227 -3.81 -16.24 1.78
C GLU A 227 -3.36 -15.53 3.05
N PHE A 228 -2.86 -16.30 4.00
CA PHE A 228 -2.31 -15.85 5.27
C PHE A 228 -0.82 -16.17 5.33
N GLU A 229 -0.02 -15.21 5.75
CA GLU A 229 1.38 -15.43 6.12
C GLU A 229 1.48 -15.82 7.59
N LEU A 230 2.16 -16.95 7.85
CA LEU A 230 2.18 -17.58 9.16
C LEU A 230 3.16 -16.88 10.11
N SER A 231 2.64 -16.25 11.16
CA SER A 231 3.43 -15.43 12.10
C SER A 231 4.42 -16.21 12.96
N GLN A 232 4.20 -17.52 13.11
CA GLN A 232 5.13 -18.42 13.81
C GLN A 232 6.51 -18.52 13.13
N TYR A 233 6.60 -18.11 11.86
CA TYR A 233 7.82 -18.10 11.08
C TYR A 233 8.28 -16.66 10.84
N LYS A 234 9.56 -16.39 11.10
CA LYS A 234 10.15 -15.08 10.81
C LYS A 234 10.77 -15.10 9.42
N GLU A 235 10.60 -14.02 8.65
CA GLU A 235 11.12 -13.94 7.28
C GLU A 235 12.63 -14.21 7.19
N ASN A 236 13.40 -13.75 8.18
CA ASN A 236 14.85 -13.97 8.24
C ASN A 236 15.29 -15.43 8.48
N GLN A 237 14.34 -16.36 8.64
CA GLN A 237 14.61 -17.79 8.76
C GLN A 237 14.76 -18.49 7.39
N PHE A 238 14.40 -17.83 6.29
CA PHE A 238 14.35 -18.43 4.96
C PHE A 238 15.40 -17.82 4.01
N GLU A 239 15.94 -18.63 3.10
CA GLU A 239 16.90 -18.18 2.08
C GLU A 239 16.29 -17.18 1.10
N TYR A 240 14.96 -17.24 0.93
CA TYR A 240 14.19 -16.36 0.07
C TYR A 240 13.19 -15.56 0.91
N ALA A 241 12.86 -14.36 0.44
CA ALA A 241 11.89 -13.48 1.08
C ALA A 241 10.50 -14.14 1.17
N GLY A 242 9.78 -13.81 2.25
CA GLY A 242 8.45 -14.30 2.59
C GLY A 242 8.44 -15.49 3.57
N ALA A 243 7.58 -15.40 4.58
CA ALA A 243 7.29 -16.53 5.46
C ALA A 243 6.32 -17.53 4.80
N PRO A 244 6.28 -18.80 5.27
CA PRO A 244 5.32 -19.80 4.83
C PRO A 244 3.87 -19.31 4.92
N LYS A 245 3.05 -19.79 4.00
CA LYS A 245 1.69 -19.31 3.80
C LYS A 245 0.67 -20.43 3.99
N LYS A 246 -0.53 -20.03 4.41
CA LYS A 246 -1.71 -20.89 4.51
C LYS A 246 -2.84 -20.28 3.68
N ILE A 247 -3.62 -21.14 3.02
CA ILE A 247 -4.80 -20.70 2.25
C ILE A 247 -6.05 -21.22 2.94
N MET A 248 -7.01 -20.33 3.17
CA MET A 248 -8.32 -20.65 3.72
C MET A 248 -9.43 -20.19 2.77
N LYS A 249 -10.59 -20.85 2.83
CA LYS A 249 -11.81 -20.36 2.18
C LYS A 249 -12.57 -19.46 3.15
N TYR A 250 -12.91 -18.26 2.72
CA TYR A 250 -13.94 -17.45 3.34
C TYR A 250 -15.28 -17.65 2.61
N ASP A 251 -16.27 -18.18 3.31
CA ASP A 251 -17.64 -18.26 2.78
C ASP A 251 -18.39 -16.94 3.01
N TYR A 252 -18.74 -16.26 1.92
CA TYR A 252 -19.35 -14.92 1.98
C TYR A 252 -20.72 -14.92 2.66
N ASN A 253 -21.52 -15.98 2.47
CA ASN A 253 -22.88 -16.03 2.99
C ASN A 253 -22.90 -16.39 4.48
N VAL A 254 -22.04 -17.32 4.89
CA VAL A 254 -21.96 -17.81 6.28
C VAL A 254 -20.97 -16.99 7.12
N GLN A 255 -20.17 -16.15 6.47
CA GLN A 255 -19.13 -15.31 7.09
C GLN A 255 -18.11 -16.12 7.89
N LYS A 256 -17.68 -17.26 7.33
CA LYS A 256 -16.80 -18.21 8.02
C LYS A 256 -15.54 -18.48 7.23
N LEU A 257 -14.40 -18.40 7.91
CA LEU A 257 -13.13 -18.93 7.43
C LEU A 257 -13.03 -20.43 7.74
N THR A 258 -12.67 -21.22 6.73
CA THR A 258 -12.48 -22.67 6.84
C THR A 258 -11.22 -23.10 6.12
N ASP A 259 -10.50 -24.05 6.71
CA ASP A 259 -9.37 -24.69 6.05
C ASP A 259 -9.82 -25.48 4.83
N ILE A 260 -9.11 -25.28 3.73
CA ILE A 260 -9.34 -26.01 2.47
C ILE A 260 -8.35 -27.16 2.27
N ILE A 261 -7.22 -27.14 2.98
CA ILE A 261 -6.22 -28.20 2.97
C ILE A 261 -6.27 -28.88 4.35
N PRO A 262 -6.80 -30.11 4.44
CA PRO A 262 -6.81 -30.90 5.67
C PRO A 262 -5.40 -31.11 6.27
N ASP A 263 -5.32 -31.22 7.60
CA ASP A 263 -4.04 -31.36 8.33
C ASP A 263 -3.27 -32.63 7.98
N ASP A 264 -3.97 -33.71 7.63
CA ASP A 264 -3.36 -34.97 7.18
C ASP A 264 -2.62 -34.78 5.85
N ILE A 265 -3.23 -34.09 4.88
CA ILE A 265 -2.59 -33.73 3.62
C ILE A 265 -1.39 -32.81 3.86
N GLN A 266 -1.50 -31.80 4.73
CA GLN A 266 -0.37 -30.93 5.06
C GLN A 266 0.81 -31.72 5.65
N LYS A 267 0.53 -32.65 6.58
CA LYS A 267 1.54 -33.53 7.18
C LYS A 267 2.16 -34.48 6.15
N GLU A 268 1.35 -35.01 5.23
CA GLU A 268 1.85 -35.86 4.15
C GLU A 268 2.79 -35.09 3.22
N MET A 269 2.41 -33.89 2.78
CA MET A 269 3.27 -33.06 1.93
C MET A 269 4.58 -32.68 2.63
N GLN A 270 4.52 -32.35 3.93
CA GLN A 270 5.73 -32.07 4.72
C GLN A 270 6.64 -33.30 4.82
N LYS A 271 6.09 -34.51 5.02
CA LYS A 271 6.87 -35.76 5.04
C LYS A 271 7.58 -36.02 3.72
N LEU A 272 6.92 -35.77 2.58
CA LEU A 272 7.53 -35.91 1.26
C LEU A 272 8.76 -35.00 1.10
N VAL A 273 8.70 -33.75 1.59
CA VAL A 273 9.84 -32.82 1.58
C VAL A 273 10.94 -33.27 2.55
N GLU A 274 10.58 -33.86 3.69
CA GLU A 274 11.52 -34.43 4.66
C GLU A 274 12.12 -35.78 4.24
N GLY A 275 11.63 -36.40 3.15
CA GLY A 275 12.05 -37.72 2.70
C GLY A 275 11.57 -38.87 3.60
N LYS A 276 10.40 -38.72 4.25
CA LYS A 276 9.79 -39.70 5.15
C LYS A 276 8.57 -40.39 4.56
#